data_AF-A0A388LX10-F1
#
_entry.id   AF-A0A388LX10-F1
#
_cell.length_a   1.000
_cell.length_b   1.000
_cell.length_c   1.000
_cell.angle_alpha   90.00
_cell.angle_beta   90.00
_cell.angle_gamma   90.00
#
_symmetry.space_group_name_H-M   'P 1'
#
loop_
_entity.id
_entity.type
_entity.pdbx_description
1 polymer ?
#
loop_
_entity_poly.entity_id
_entity_poly.type
_entity_poly.pdbx_seq_one_letter_code
_entity_poly.pdbx_strand_id
1 'polypeptide(L)'
;MVYCRLDSLLCAKRTAECLRQVISSRLMSGSDQGSDLLEAVKTAGTKLVAANPTELVIGNVMRRVMKIIREEEATLRASAVAGEESGRGEEDDRAASEGGRQLQRSQLKENAIDGVNELMHELNESYSEIAQRAAEHIHHNEVILTVGGSEMLFKFLLEAKKQRSFQVTVAEADPRYGGLTLAKELSHAGVQTTVITDAAVFPMMARSNMVLIGAHAVMANGGVIAPAGSHVAALAAKRHAVPFVVLAAIHQLCPVYSDAPDIVRNEGRLASEMLNYGEFSDCMESEDGEPLLQVLNPAFDYIPPELVSLLVTDGTFSSVNFGPVIGPGCCQVIDVIPVAVVLRNDVIAVQQETCATEGAYSHWAVVIAESQNQVLLGADFAALRS
;
A
#
# COMPACT_ATOMS: atom_id res chain seq x y z
N MET A 1 -2.10 11.77 -26.11
CA MET A 1 -1.37 11.19 -24.97
C MET A 1 -2.28 11.26 -23.75
N VAL A 2 -2.95 10.15 -23.42
CA VAL A 2 -3.62 9.99 -22.13
C VAL A 2 -2.50 9.69 -21.14
N TYR A 3 -2.02 10.69 -20.43
CA TYR A 3 -1.04 10.48 -19.37
C TYR A 3 -1.73 9.66 -18.28
N CYS A 4 -1.44 8.36 -18.23
CA CYS A 4 -1.90 7.48 -17.16
C CYS A 4 -1.19 7.94 -15.88
N ARG A 5 -1.84 8.80 -15.10
CA ARG A 5 -1.47 9.01 -13.70
C ARG A 5 -1.47 7.66 -13.00
N LEU A 6 -0.58 7.47 -12.03
CA LEU A 6 -0.68 6.36 -11.09
C LEU A 6 -2.00 6.51 -10.30
N ASP A 7 -3.12 6.08 -10.87
CA ASP A 7 -4.43 6.10 -10.21
C ASP A 7 -4.72 4.70 -9.63
N SER A 8 -3.85 4.30 -8.69
CA SER A 8 -4.05 3.14 -7.82
C SER A 8 -5.44 3.16 -7.15
N LEU A 9 -5.95 4.35 -6.82
CA LEU A 9 -7.29 4.54 -6.29
C LEU A 9 -8.41 4.16 -7.29
N LEU A 10 -8.26 4.47 -8.58
CA LEU A 10 -9.24 4.07 -9.59
C LEU A 10 -9.26 2.55 -9.75
N CYS A 11 -8.08 1.93 -9.75
CA CYS A 11 -7.95 0.48 -9.76
C CYS A 11 -8.66 -0.13 -8.54
N ALA A 12 -8.40 0.38 -7.34
CA ALA A 12 -9.04 -0.07 -6.11
C ALA A 12 -10.57 -0.02 -6.18
N LYS A 13 -11.13 1.10 -6.65
CA LYS A 13 -12.58 1.31 -6.78
C LYS A 13 -13.20 0.33 -7.76
N ARG A 14 -12.58 0.13 -8.92
CA ARG A 14 -13.08 -0.80 -9.95
C ARG A 14 -12.97 -2.26 -9.49
N THR A 15 -11.91 -2.61 -8.77
CA THR A 15 -11.77 -3.95 -8.17
C THR A 15 -12.88 -4.19 -7.14
N ALA A 16 -13.12 -3.24 -6.22
CA ALA A 16 -14.18 -3.35 -5.22
C ALA A 16 -15.57 -3.48 -5.88
N GLU A 17 -15.86 -2.65 -6.89
CA GLU A 17 -17.11 -2.70 -7.66
C GLU A 17 -17.30 -4.06 -8.36
N CYS A 18 -16.24 -4.60 -8.97
CA CYS A 18 -16.26 -5.91 -9.61
C CYS A 18 -16.53 -7.03 -8.58
N LEU A 19 -15.84 -7.02 -7.44
CA LEU A 19 -16.04 -8.03 -6.39
C LEU A 19 -17.45 -7.94 -5.78
N ARG A 20 -18.01 -6.74 -5.63
CA ARG A 20 -19.41 -6.54 -5.22
C ARG A 20 -20.38 -7.21 -6.19
N GLN A 21 -20.16 -7.08 -7.50
CA GLN A 21 -20.98 -7.75 -8.51
C GLN A 21 -20.84 -9.27 -8.47
N VAL A 22 -19.64 -9.79 -8.17
CA VAL A 22 -19.41 -11.24 -7.97
C VAL A 22 -20.21 -11.75 -6.78
N ILE A 23 -20.17 -11.05 -5.64
CA ILE A 23 -20.96 -11.39 -4.45
C ILE A 23 -22.47 -11.33 -4.77
N SER A 24 -22.92 -10.27 -5.44
CA SER A 24 -24.33 -10.07 -5.79
C SER A 24 -24.88 -11.14 -6.75
N SER A 25 -24.09 -11.59 -7.73
CA SER A 25 -24.53 -12.52 -8.77
C SER A 25 -24.51 -13.99 -8.34
N ARG A 26 -23.81 -14.33 -7.24
CA ARG A 26 -23.75 -15.71 -6.77
C ARG A 26 -25.07 -16.17 -6.15
N LEU A 27 -25.53 -17.33 -6.63
CA LEU A 27 -26.66 -18.09 -6.11
C LEU A 27 -26.18 -18.98 -4.97
N MET A 28 -26.81 -18.88 -3.81
CA MET A 28 -26.42 -19.59 -2.58
C MET A 28 -27.23 -20.87 -2.42
N SER A 29 -26.63 -22.03 -2.73
CA SER A 29 -27.33 -23.32 -2.69
C SER A 29 -26.84 -24.27 -1.58
N GLY A 30 -25.78 -23.91 -0.85
CA GLY A 30 -25.10 -24.78 0.12
C GLY A 30 -25.34 -24.45 1.60
N SER A 31 -24.83 -25.34 2.47
CA SER A 31 -24.76 -25.18 3.93
C SER A 31 -23.57 -24.33 4.41
N ASP A 32 -22.53 -24.17 3.59
CA ASP A 32 -21.32 -23.39 3.91
C ASP A 32 -21.21 -22.15 3.01
N GLN A 33 -21.93 -21.10 3.38
CA GLN A 33 -22.10 -19.92 2.51
C GLN A 33 -20.92 -18.97 2.56
N GLY A 34 -20.27 -18.89 3.72
CA GLY A 34 -19.03 -18.15 3.89
C GLY A 34 -17.95 -18.73 2.98
N SER A 35 -17.78 -20.05 2.98
CA SER A 35 -16.79 -20.70 2.10
C SER A 35 -17.10 -20.47 0.62
N ASP A 36 -18.37 -20.59 0.21
CA ASP A 36 -18.78 -20.41 -1.19
C ASP A 36 -18.51 -18.98 -1.69
N LEU A 37 -18.83 -17.97 -0.86
CA LEU A 37 -18.55 -16.57 -1.15
C LEU A 37 -17.04 -16.28 -1.18
N LEU A 38 -16.30 -16.79 -0.21
CA LEU A 38 -14.85 -16.64 -0.15
C LEU A 38 -14.17 -17.29 -1.35
N GLU A 39 -14.61 -18.48 -1.77
CA GLU A 39 -14.08 -19.16 -2.95
C GLU A 39 -14.40 -18.39 -4.24
N ALA A 40 -15.62 -17.84 -4.36
CA ALA A 40 -16.00 -17.01 -5.49
C ALA A 40 -15.15 -15.74 -5.59
N VAL A 41 -14.97 -15.01 -4.49
CA VAL A 41 -14.13 -13.82 -4.41
C VAL A 41 -12.67 -14.17 -4.68
N LYS A 42 -12.17 -15.26 -4.10
CA LYS A 42 -10.80 -15.75 -4.32
C LYS A 42 -10.57 -16.08 -5.79
N THR A 43 -11.48 -16.81 -6.43
CA THR A 43 -11.37 -17.20 -7.84
C THR A 43 -11.42 -15.99 -8.78
N ALA A 44 -12.28 -15.02 -8.51
CA ALA A 44 -12.34 -13.78 -9.29
C ALA A 44 -11.07 -12.94 -9.06
N GLY A 45 -10.67 -12.77 -7.80
CA GLY A 45 -9.52 -11.97 -7.43
C GLY A 45 -8.18 -12.53 -7.93
N THR A 46 -7.97 -13.85 -7.90
CA THR A 46 -6.75 -14.45 -8.47
C THR A 46 -6.63 -14.23 -9.97
N LYS A 47 -7.76 -14.24 -10.71
CA LYS A 47 -7.78 -13.89 -12.14
C LYS A 47 -7.45 -12.43 -12.37
N LEU A 48 -7.95 -11.51 -11.53
CA LEU A 48 -7.63 -10.09 -11.63
C LEU A 48 -6.16 -9.79 -11.32
N VAL A 49 -5.60 -10.44 -10.29
CA VAL A 49 -4.18 -10.31 -9.94
C VAL A 49 -3.30 -10.88 -11.06
N ALA A 50 -3.67 -12.02 -11.66
CA ALA A 50 -2.95 -12.59 -12.80
C ALA A 50 -3.04 -11.71 -14.06
N ALA A 51 -4.12 -10.93 -14.23
CA ALA A 51 -4.27 -10.03 -15.36
C ALA A 51 -3.30 -8.84 -15.29
N ASN A 52 -2.99 -8.34 -14.09
CA ASN A 52 -1.96 -7.32 -13.91
C ASN A 52 -1.25 -7.47 -12.55
N PRO A 53 -0.12 -8.22 -12.51
CA PRO A 53 0.59 -8.48 -11.26
C PRO A 53 1.31 -7.24 -10.69
N THR A 54 1.55 -6.22 -11.50
CA THR A 54 2.20 -4.96 -11.06
C THR A 54 1.27 -4.08 -10.20
N GLU A 55 -0.04 -4.29 -10.31
CA GLU A 55 -1.05 -3.56 -9.55
C GLU A 55 -1.42 -4.33 -8.26
N LEU A 56 -0.55 -4.21 -7.26
CA LEU A 56 -0.71 -4.91 -5.96
C LEU A 56 -1.99 -4.53 -5.20
N VAL A 57 -2.56 -3.36 -5.50
CA VAL A 57 -3.80 -2.86 -4.94
C VAL A 57 -4.98 -3.81 -5.20
N ILE A 58 -5.00 -4.48 -6.35
CA ILE A 58 -6.05 -5.47 -6.69
C ILE A 58 -6.07 -6.59 -5.65
N GLY A 59 -4.90 -7.15 -5.36
CA GLY A 59 -4.75 -8.21 -4.37
C GLY A 59 -5.06 -7.72 -2.95
N ASN A 60 -4.76 -6.45 -2.65
CA ASN A 60 -5.07 -5.88 -1.34
C ASN A 60 -6.58 -5.69 -1.14
N VAL A 61 -7.28 -5.10 -2.11
CA VAL A 61 -8.74 -4.94 -2.06
C VAL A 61 -9.42 -6.30 -1.97
N MET A 62 -8.97 -7.30 -2.73
CA MET A 62 -9.47 -8.68 -2.60
C MET A 62 -9.35 -9.21 -1.17
N ARG A 63 -8.19 -9.03 -0.51
CA ARG A 63 -7.98 -9.48 0.87
C ARG A 63 -8.89 -8.73 1.86
N ARG A 64 -9.08 -7.42 1.67
CA ARG A 64 -10.02 -6.62 2.49
C ARG A 64 -11.46 -7.12 2.34
N VAL A 65 -11.91 -7.39 1.11
CA VAL A 65 -13.26 -7.95 0.87
C VAL A 65 -13.42 -9.34 1.51
N MET A 66 -12.41 -10.21 1.39
CA MET A 66 -12.45 -11.52 2.08
C MET A 66 -12.49 -11.38 3.61
N LYS A 67 -11.79 -10.38 4.16
CA LYS A 67 -11.83 -10.08 5.60
C LYS A 67 -13.22 -9.66 6.04
N ILE A 68 -13.85 -8.72 5.32
CA ILE A 68 -15.23 -8.27 5.58
C ILE A 68 -16.18 -9.48 5.63
N ILE A 69 -16.11 -10.38 4.64
CA ILE A 69 -16.96 -11.58 4.60
C ILE A 69 -16.74 -12.47 5.84
N ARG A 70 -15.49 -12.67 6.26
CA ARG A 70 -15.17 -13.48 7.45
C ARG A 70 -15.67 -12.85 8.75
N GLU A 71 -15.58 -11.53 8.87
CA GLU A 71 -16.03 -10.79 10.05
C GLU A 71 -17.56 -10.81 10.16
N GLU A 72 -18.26 -10.62 9.05
CA GLU A 72 -19.73 -10.73 9.01
C GLU A 72 -20.20 -12.16 9.32
N GLU A 73 -19.52 -13.18 8.78
CA GLU A 73 -19.83 -14.58 9.09
C GLU A 73 -19.62 -14.89 10.58
N ALA A 74 -18.53 -14.38 11.18
CA ALA A 74 -18.26 -14.55 12.61
C ALA A 74 -19.31 -13.84 13.47
N THR A 75 -19.73 -12.64 13.08
CA THR A 75 -20.75 -11.84 13.78
C THR A 75 -22.12 -12.51 13.75
N LEU A 76 -22.51 -13.08 12.61
CA LEU A 76 -23.75 -13.84 12.48
C LEU A 76 -23.73 -15.14 13.29
N ARG A 77 -22.59 -15.86 13.29
CA ARG A 77 -22.43 -17.06 14.14
C ARG A 77 -22.50 -16.72 15.63
N ALA A 78 -21.86 -15.64 16.07
CA ALA A 78 -21.91 -15.20 17.47
C ALA A 78 -23.35 -14.83 17.89
N SER A 79 -24.10 -14.17 17.01
CA SER A 79 -25.50 -13.80 17.26
C SER A 79 -26.43 -15.02 17.36
N ALA A 80 -26.16 -16.08 16.59
CA ALA A 80 -26.93 -17.33 16.66
C ALA A 80 -26.73 -18.06 18.01
N VAL A 81 -25.49 -18.13 18.50
CA VAL A 81 -25.16 -18.77 19.79
C VAL A 81 -25.79 -18.02 20.97
N ALA A 82 -25.79 -16.68 20.93
CA ALA A 82 -26.44 -15.87 21.97
C ALA A 82 -27.97 -16.04 22.02
N GLY A 83 -28.61 -16.34 20.88
CA GLY A 83 -30.05 -16.61 20.81
C GLY A 83 -30.47 -17.95 21.44
N GLU A 84 -29.61 -18.97 21.34
CA GLU A 84 -29.88 -20.31 21.87
C GLU A 84 -29.77 -20.39 23.41
N GLU A 85 -28.90 -19.58 24.04
CA GLU A 85 -28.80 -19.53 25.51
C GLU A 85 -30.04 -18.92 26.20
N SER A 86 -30.81 -18.08 25.49
CA SER A 86 -32.06 -17.48 25.99
C SER A 86 -33.29 -18.39 25.86
N GLY A 87 -33.18 -19.52 25.15
CA GLY A 87 -34.32 -20.30 24.65
C GLY A 87 -34.42 -21.74 25.18
N ARG A 88 -34.03 -22.03 26.43
CA ARG A 88 -34.28 -23.34 27.05
C ARG A 88 -35.77 -23.51 27.42
N GLY A 89 -36.60 -23.79 26.42
CA GLY A 89 -37.98 -24.28 26.55
C GLY A 89 -38.24 -25.31 25.46
N GLU A 90 -38.63 -26.52 25.85
CA GLU A 90 -38.62 -27.75 25.06
C GLU A 90 -39.64 -27.80 23.90
N GLU A 91 -39.19 -28.45 22.81
CA GLU A 91 -39.95 -29.25 21.82
C GLU A 91 -40.86 -28.53 20.80
N ASP A 92 -40.30 -28.00 19.69
CA ASP A 92 -40.85 -28.14 18.31
C ASP A 92 -39.87 -27.72 17.16
N ASP A 93 -38.61 -28.18 17.14
CA ASP A 93 -37.53 -27.43 16.45
C ASP A 93 -37.00 -27.94 15.09
N ARG A 94 -37.70 -28.82 14.35
CA ARG A 94 -37.16 -29.30 13.05
C ARG A 94 -37.51 -28.43 11.84
N ALA A 95 -38.68 -27.79 11.81
CA ALA A 95 -39.10 -26.93 10.69
C ALA A 95 -38.66 -25.46 10.85
N ALA A 96 -38.54 -24.97 12.08
CA ALA A 96 -38.01 -23.63 12.38
C ALA A 96 -36.50 -23.51 12.04
N SER A 97 -35.78 -24.64 12.06
CA SER A 97 -34.35 -24.73 11.76
C SER A 97 -33.99 -24.50 10.28
N GLU A 98 -34.89 -24.79 9.33
CA GLU A 98 -34.66 -24.50 7.89
C GLU A 98 -34.99 -23.05 7.54
N GLY A 99 -36.06 -22.48 8.11
CA GLY A 99 -36.43 -21.07 7.94
C GLY A 99 -35.40 -20.11 8.55
N GLY A 100 -34.91 -20.42 9.75
CA GLY A 100 -33.84 -19.66 10.42
C GLY A 100 -32.52 -19.70 9.65
N ARG A 101 -32.16 -20.87 9.10
CA ARG A 101 -31.01 -21.00 8.20
C ARG A 101 -31.19 -20.15 6.95
N GLN A 102 -32.38 -20.14 6.34
CA GLN A 102 -32.66 -19.37 5.12
C GLN A 102 -32.63 -17.85 5.32
N LEU A 103 -33.10 -17.35 6.47
CA LEU A 103 -32.96 -15.94 6.87
C LEU A 103 -31.49 -15.53 7.06
N GLN A 104 -30.69 -16.38 7.71
CA GLN A 104 -29.24 -16.16 7.84
C GLN A 104 -28.52 -16.12 6.47
N ARG A 105 -29.07 -16.79 5.45
CA ARG A 105 -28.50 -16.77 4.08
C ARG A 105 -28.61 -15.42 3.39
N SER A 106 -29.77 -14.78 3.50
CA SER A 106 -29.98 -13.45 2.92
C SER A 106 -29.12 -12.43 3.66
N GLN A 107 -29.05 -12.57 4.99
CA GLN A 107 -28.37 -11.61 5.85
C GLN A 107 -26.84 -11.54 5.60
N LEU A 108 -26.14 -12.67 5.47
CA LEU A 108 -24.69 -12.63 5.21
C LEU A 108 -24.36 -11.93 3.89
N LYS A 109 -25.14 -12.21 2.85
CA LYS A 109 -24.94 -11.61 1.53
C LYS A 109 -25.22 -10.11 1.54
N GLU A 110 -26.30 -9.68 2.20
CA GLU A 110 -26.64 -8.26 2.36
C GLU A 110 -25.56 -7.53 3.17
N ASN A 111 -25.18 -8.06 4.33
CA ASN A 111 -24.11 -7.49 5.16
C ASN A 111 -22.78 -7.40 4.41
N ALA A 112 -22.40 -8.44 3.65
CA ALA A 112 -21.17 -8.42 2.87
C ALA A 112 -21.22 -7.36 1.76
N ILE A 113 -22.37 -7.16 1.11
CA ILE A 113 -22.54 -6.10 0.11
C ILE A 113 -22.42 -4.72 0.77
N ASP A 114 -23.04 -4.55 1.93
CA ASP A 114 -23.00 -3.29 2.69
C ASP A 114 -21.58 -2.97 3.17
N GLY A 115 -20.85 -3.94 3.71
CA GLY A 115 -19.45 -3.77 4.08
C GLY A 115 -18.54 -3.44 2.89
N VAL A 116 -18.81 -4.00 1.70
CA VAL A 116 -18.08 -3.61 0.48
C VAL A 116 -18.45 -2.20 0.02
N ASN A 117 -19.70 -1.76 0.20
CA ASN A 117 -20.10 -0.38 -0.07
C ASN A 117 -19.41 0.60 0.89
N GLU A 118 -19.32 0.26 2.18
CA GLU A 118 -18.58 1.04 3.18
C GLU A 118 -17.10 1.16 2.80
N LEU A 119 -16.46 0.04 2.43
CA LEU A 119 -15.09 0.06 1.88
C LEU A 119 -14.96 1.00 0.68
N MET A 120 -15.94 1.02 -0.24
CA MET A 120 -15.91 1.93 -1.37
C MET A 120 -16.05 3.40 -0.95
N HIS A 121 -16.84 3.70 0.09
CA HIS A 121 -16.93 5.03 0.67
C HIS A 121 -15.61 5.46 1.31
N GLU A 122 -14.98 4.61 2.12
CA GLU A 122 -13.64 4.86 2.69
C GLU A 122 -12.59 5.16 1.60
N LEU A 123 -12.58 4.37 0.52
CA LEU A 123 -11.65 4.61 -0.60
C LEU A 123 -11.86 5.98 -1.22
N ASN A 124 -13.11 6.46 -1.35
CA ASN A 124 -13.39 7.78 -1.90
C ASN A 124 -12.86 8.93 -1.02
N GLU A 125 -12.88 8.76 0.29
CA GLU A 125 -12.52 9.80 1.26
C GLU A 125 -11.03 9.79 1.63
N SER A 126 -10.35 8.65 1.49
CA SER A 126 -8.93 8.45 1.83
C SER A 126 -7.98 9.60 1.42
N TYR A 127 -8.06 10.05 0.16
CA TYR A 127 -7.19 11.13 -0.32
C TYR A 127 -7.50 12.49 0.31
N SER A 128 -8.77 12.74 0.65
CA SER A 128 -9.21 13.97 1.35
C SER A 128 -8.71 13.97 2.80
N GLU A 129 -8.81 12.83 3.48
CA GLU A 129 -8.32 12.66 4.85
C GLU A 129 -6.80 12.87 4.95
N ILE A 130 -6.04 12.29 4.01
CA ILE A 130 -4.58 12.52 3.92
C ILE A 130 -4.27 13.99 3.65
N ALA A 131 -5.03 14.64 2.76
CA ALA A 131 -4.81 16.05 2.43
C ALA A 131 -5.09 16.99 3.61
N GLN A 132 -6.05 16.68 4.48
CA GLN A 132 -6.31 17.47 5.69
C GLN A 132 -5.10 17.50 6.64
N ARG A 133 -4.28 16.45 6.66
CA ARG A 133 -3.05 16.35 7.47
C ARG A 133 -1.87 17.13 6.91
N ALA A 134 -1.99 17.71 5.72
CA ALA A 134 -0.91 18.49 5.10
C ALA A 134 -0.51 19.70 5.95
N ALA A 135 -1.47 20.25 6.69
CA ALA A 135 -1.24 21.34 7.62
C ALA A 135 -0.38 20.97 8.84
N GLU A 136 -0.02 19.71 9.07
CA GLU A 136 0.87 19.35 10.18
C GLU A 136 2.32 19.17 9.73
N HIS A 137 2.52 18.87 8.43
CA HIS A 137 3.80 18.43 7.88
C HIS A 137 4.54 19.50 7.07
N ILE A 138 3.82 20.43 6.45
CA ILE A 138 4.43 21.48 5.61
C ILE A 138 4.46 22.78 6.40
N HIS A 139 5.60 23.47 6.51
CA HIS A 139 5.69 24.79 7.14
C HIS A 139 5.84 25.93 6.14
N HIS A 140 5.82 27.17 6.64
CA HIS A 140 6.01 28.36 5.79
C HIS A 140 7.44 28.43 5.26
N ASN A 141 7.57 28.85 4.00
CA ASN A 141 8.82 29.06 3.29
C ASN A 141 9.71 27.82 3.17
N GLU A 142 9.13 26.63 3.24
CA GLU A 142 9.84 25.37 2.94
C GLU A 142 9.97 25.15 1.43
N VAL A 143 11.05 24.47 1.06
CA VAL A 143 11.29 23.97 -0.30
C VAL A 143 11.07 22.45 -0.31
N ILE A 144 9.98 22.02 -0.93
CA ILE A 144 9.60 20.61 -1.03
C ILE A 144 10.11 20.07 -2.37
N LEU A 145 10.79 18.93 -2.36
CA LEU A 145 11.19 18.21 -3.57
C LEU A 145 10.23 17.03 -3.82
N THR A 146 9.79 16.85 -5.06
CA THR A 146 8.90 15.74 -5.45
C THR A 146 9.41 15.10 -6.73
N VAL A 147 9.23 13.78 -6.87
CA VAL A 147 9.54 13.03 -8.09
C VAL A 147 8.25 12.50 -8.71
N GLY A 148 8.05 12.80 -9.99
CA GLY A 148 6.86 12.36 -10.73
C GLY A 148 5.58 13.11 -10.33
N GLY A 149 4.43 12.50 -10.59
CA GLY A 149 3.11 13.11 -10.36
C GLY A 149 2.09 12.12 -9.82
N SER A 150 1.45 12.47 -8.71
CA SER A 150 0.36 11.71 -8.08
C SER A 150 -0.81 12.63 -7.73
N GLU A 151 -2.04 12.14 -7.88
CA GLU A 151 -3.25 12.88 -7.52
C GLU A 151 -3.33 13.16 -6.01
N MET A 152 -2.91 12.19 -5.19
CA MET A 152 -2.86 12.34 -3.73
C MET A 152 -1.91 13.47 -3.33
N LEU A 153 -0.72 13.49 -3.94
CA LEU A 153 0.28 14.53 -3.71
C LEU A 153 -0.24 15.92 -4.12
N PHE A 154 -0.92 16.01 -5.26
CA PHE A 154 -1.54 17.26 -5.71
C PHE A 154 -2.55 17.80 -4.69
N LYS A 155 -3.48 16.95 -4.22
CA LYS A 155 -4.49 17.33 -3.20
C LYS A 155 -3.84 17.74 -1.89
N PHE A 156 -2.81 17.01 -1.45
CA PHE A 156 -2.06 17.31 -0.24
C PHE A 156 -1.40 18.70 -0.29
N LEU A 157 -0.71 19.01 -1.39
CA LEU A 157 -0.09 20.32 -1.58
C LEU A 157 -1.13 21.44 -1.72
N LEU A 158 -2.27 21.17 -2.36
CA LEU A 158 -3.35 22.15 -2.50
C LEU A 158 -3.99 22.53 -1.16
N GLU A 159 -4.24 21.56 -0.28
CA GLU A 159 -4.74 21.83 1.07
C GLU A 159 -3.71 22.61 1.91
N ALA A 160 -2.43 22.24 1.85
CA ALA A 160 -1.38 22.99 2.53
C ALA A 160 -1.30 24.45 2.05
N LYS A 161 -1.51 24.70 0.75
CA LYS A 161 -1.43 26.04 0.15
C LYS A 161 -2.49 26.99 0.68
N LYS A 162 -3.66 26.49 1.10
CA LYS A 162 -4.72 27.32 1.68
C LYS A 162 -4.28 27.99 2.98
N GLN A 163 -3.40 27.34 3.74
CA GLN A 163 -2.95 27.81 5.05
C GLN A 163 -1.53 28.40 4.99
N ARG A 164 -0.68 27.94 4.05
CA ARG A 164 0.76 28.25 4.05
C ARG A 164 1.32 28.58 2.66
N SER A 165 2.42 29.33 2.67
CA SER A 165 3.22 29.65 1.49
C SER A 165 4.50 28.83 1.49
N PHE A 166 4.75 28.07 0.43
CA PHE A 166 5.93 27.22 0.26
C PHE A 166 6.29 27.11 -1.23
N GLN A 167 7.46 26.54 -1.51
CA GLN A 167 7.97 26.30 -2.86
C GLN A 167 8.05 24.81 -3.13
N VAL A 168 7.75 24.40 -4.36
CA VAL A 168 7.81 22.99 -4.77
C VAL A 168 8.75 22.85 -5.95
N THR A 169 9.78 22.01 -5.80
CA THR A 169 10.67 21.59 -6.86
C THR A 169 10.20 20.22 -7.35
N VAL A 170 9.80 20.12 -8.62
CA VAL A 170 9.24 18.89 -9.21
C VAL A 170 10.23 18.34 -10.23
N ALA A 171 10.71 17.12 -9.99
CA ALA A 171 11.47 16.36 -10.98
C ALA A 171 10.51 15.77 -12.03
N GLU A 172 10.90 15.87 -13.31
CA GLU A 172 10.03 15.54 -14.44
C GLU A 172 9.61 14.06 -14.49
N ALA A 173 10.42 13.14 -13.99
CA ALA A 173 10.26 11.68 -14.09
C ALA A 173 10.19 11.19 -15.54
N ASP A 174 11.30 11.39 -16.26
CA ASP A 174 11.57 10.76 -17.55
C ASP A 174 11.52 9.23 -17.38
N PRO A 175 10.85 8.45 -18.27
CA PRO A 175 10.26 8.82 -19.57
C PRO A 175 8.78 9.24 -19.56
N ARG A 176 8.10 9.20 -18.40
CA ARG A 176 6.64 9.45 -18.34
C ARG A 176 6.26 10.93 -18.29
N TYR A 177 7.18 11.80 -17.88
CA TYR A 177 6.94 13.22 -17.68
C TYR A 177 5.74 13.51 -16.75
N GLY A 178 5.48 12.61 -15.79
CA GLY A 178 4.38 12.74 -14.83
C GLY A 178 4.52 13.98 -13.96
N GLY A 179 5.77 14.38 -13.65
CA GLY A 179 6.07 15.59 -12.90
C GLY A 179 5.71 16.87 -13.65
N LEU A 180 5.83 16.90 -14.97
CA LEU A 180 5.44 18.07 -15.78
C LEU A 180 3.93 18.34 -15.69
N THR A 181 3.13 17.27 -15.68
CA THR A 181 1.67 17.38 -15.52
C THR A 181 1.31 17.93 -14.13
N LEU A 182 1.96 17.42 -13.07
CA LEU A 182 1.77 17.93 -11.70
C LEU A 182 2.21 19.41 -11.59
N ALA A 183 3.37 19.76 -12.14
CA ALA A 183 3.88 21.12 -12.10
C ALA A 183 2.95 22.12 -12.80
N LYS A 184 2.32 21.72 -13.92
CA LYS A 184 1.31 22.52 -14.61
C LYS A 184 0.08 22.78 -13.73
N GLU A 185 -0.45 21.75 -13.07
CA GLU A 185 -1.61 21.88 -12.20
C GLU A 185 -1.32 22.72 -10.95
N LEU A 186 -0.16 22.53 -10.34
CA LEU A 186 0.28 23.33 -9.20
C LEU A 186 0.49 24.81 -9.57
N SER A 187 1.01 25.08 -10.76
CA SER A 187 1.16 26.44 -11.28
C SER A 187 -0.21 27.10 -11.48
N HIS A 188 -1.19 26.38 -12.05
CA HIS A 188 -2.57 26.87 -12.16
C HIS A 188 -3.23 27.11 -10.79
N ALA A 189 -2.85 26.34 -9.77
CA ALA A 189 -3.32 26.51 -8.40
C ALA A 189 -2.59 27.63 -7.62
N GLY A 190 -1.63 28.33 -8.23
CA GLY A 190 -0.89 29.43 -7.59
C GLY A 190 0.17 29.00 -6.59
N VAL A 191 0.68 27.76 -6.69
CA VAL A 191 1.84 27.28 -5.92
C VAL A 191 3.12 27.65 -6.68
N GLN A 192 4.15 28.12 -5.97
CA GLN A 192 5.43 28.44 -6.59
C GLN A 192 6.16 27.14 -6.95
N THR A 193 6.13 26.78 -8.23
CA THR A 193 6.73 25.53 -8.73
C THR A 193 7.99 25.78 -9.57
N THR A 194 8.98 24.92 -9.39
CA THR A 194 10.20 24.85 -10.20
C THR A 194 10.30 23.45 -10.77
N VAL A 195 10.52 23.32 -12.08
CA VAL A 195 10.71 22.02 -12.72
C VAL A 195 12.21 21.75 -12.87
N ILE A 196 12.62 20.52 -12.58
CA ILE A 196 14.00 20.06 -12.72
C ILE A 196 14.04 18.74 -13.50
N THR A 197 15.20 18.43 -14.08
CA THR A 197 15.46 17.11 -14.64
C THR A 197 15.79 16.12 -13.52
N ASP A 198 15.61 14.82 -13.75
CA ASP A 198 15.88 13.80 -12.73
C ASP A 198 17.36 13.77 -12.32
N ALA A 199 18.28 14.11 -13.24
CA ALA A 199 19.71 14.25 -12.95
C ALA A 199 20.02 15.42 -11.99
N ALA A 200 19.16 16.43 -11.93
CA ALA A 200 19.32 17.60 -11.06
C ALA A 200 18.78 17.35 -9.63
N VAL A 201 18.18 16.20 -9.34
CA VAL A 201 17.66 15.83 -8.01
C VAL A 201 18.76 15.91 -6.95
N PHE A 202 19.93 15.32 -7.20
CA PHE A 202 21.03 15.30 -6.23
C PHE A 202 21.60 16.70 -5.94
N PRO A 203 21.94 17.53 -6.95
CA PRO A 203 22.35 18.93 -6.73
C PRO A 203 21.31 19.79 -6.01
N MET A 204 20.03 19.59 -6.31
CA MET A 204 18.94 20.39 -5.73
C MET A 204 18.61 19.98 -4.28
N MET A 205 18.95 18.75 -3.89
CA MET A 205 18.69 18.21 -2.55
C MET A 205 19.28 19.09 -1.43
N ALA A 206 20.45 19.71 -1.65
CA ALA A 206 21.09 20.59 -0.67
C ALA A 206 20.26 21.84 -0.31
N ARG A 207 19.26 22.19 -1.13
CA ARG A 207 18.37 23.34 -0.92
C ARG A 207 16.95 22.92 -0.49
N SER A 208 16.64 21.63 -0.54
CA SER A 208 15.33 21.09 -0.20
C SER A 208 15.24 20.79 1.29
N ASN A 209 14.12 21.15 1.92
CA ASN A 209 13.87 20.89 3.33
C ASN A 209 13.25 19.51 3.56
N MET A 210 12.51 19.01 2.58
CA MET A 210 11.80 17.73 2.64
C MET A 210 11.63 17.16 1.23
N VAL A 211 11.68 15.84 1.11
CA VAL A 211 11.26 15.13 -0.09
C VAL A 211 9.89 14.54 0.17
N LEU A 212 8.96 14.76 -0.75
CA LEU A 212 7.59 14.27 -0.67
C LEU A 212 7.27 13.46 -1.93
N ILE A 213 6.92 12.19 -1.77
CA ILE A 213 6.56 11.31 -2.88
C ILE A 213 5.22 10.60 -2.63
N GLY A 214 4.52 10.25 -3.71
CA GLY A 214 3.39 9.33 -3.64
C GLY A 214 3.84 7.89 -3.82
N ALA A 215 3.38 6.98 -2.96
CA ALA A 215 3.59 5.55 -3.13
C ALA A 215 2.65 4.98 -4.21
N HIS A 216 3.13 3.97 -4.93
CA HIS A 216 2.30 3.05 -5.69
C HIS A 216 1.77 1.93 -4.79
N ALA A 217 2.66 1.35 -3.98
CA ALA A 217 2.35 0.35 -2.97
C ALA A 217 3.37 0.39 -1.83
N VAL A 218 2.97 -0.05 -0.64
CA VAL A 218 3.86 -0.24 0.51
C VAL A 218 3.85 -1.72 0.87
N MET A 219 5.02 -2.30 1.05
CA MET A 219 5.20 -3.74 1.31
C MET A 219 5.12 -4.04 2.81
N ALA A 220 4.97 -5.32 3.15
CA ALA A 220 4.89 -5.77 4.55
C ALA A 220 6.15 -5.44 5.36
N ASN A 221 7.32 -5.33 4.71
CA ASN A 221 8.56 -4.92 5.36
C ASN A 221 8.72 -3.41 5.53
N GLY A 222 7.72 -2.62 5.15
CA GLY A 222 7.77 -1.15 5.13
C GLY A 222 8.49 -0.56 3.91
N GLY A 223 8.99 -1.40 3.00
CA GLY A 223 9.54 -0.92 1.73
C GLY A 223 8.45 -0.32 0.83
N VAL A 224 8.82 0.66 0.02
CA VAL A 224 7.88 1.43 -0.80
C VAL A 224 8.16 1.19 -2.27
N ILE A 225 7.13 0.87 -3.03
CA ILE A 225 7.17 0.86 -4.50
C ILE A 225 6.70 2.23 -4.96
N ALA A 226 7.54 2.95 -5.69
CA ALA A 226 7.29 4.31 -6.17
C ALA A 226 7.65 4.43 -7.65
N PRO A 227 7.28 5.52 -8.35
CA PRO A 227 7.72 5.75 -9.73
C PRO A 227 9.25 5.67 -9.86
N ALA A 228 9.73 5.21 -11.02
CA ALA A 228 11.16 5.16 -11.33
C ALA A 228 11.85 6.52 -11.09
N GLY A 229 13.07 6.49 -10.57
CA GLY A 229 13.84 7.65 -10.14
C GLY A 229 13.64 8.02 -8.66
N SER A 230 12.60 7.50 -8.00
CA SER A 230 12.33 7.80 -6.59
C SER A 230 13.38 7.20 -5.63
N HIS A 231 14.00 6.06 -5.99
CA HIS A 231 15.07 5.48 -5.16
C HIS A 231 16.29 6.40 -5.12
N VAL A 232 16.65 7.01 -6.26
CA VAL A 232 17.77 7.95 -6.35
C VAL A 232 17.51 9.18 -5.47
N ALA A 233 16.27 9.69 -5.47
CA ALA A 233 15.86 10.76 -4.58
C ALA A 233 15.96 10.36 -3.09
N ALA A 234 15.55 9.14 -2.74
CA ALA A 234 15.63 8.63 -1.37
C ALA A 234 17.08 8.49 -0.88
N LEU A 235 17.98 7.98 -1.73
CA LEU A 235 19.40 7.87 -1.42
C LEU A 235 20.06 9.24 -1.27
N ALA A 236 19.72 10.19 -2.16
CA ALA A 236 20.17 11.57 -2.07
C ALA A 236 19.67 12.23 -0.77
N ALA A 237 18.39 12.03 -0.41
CA ALA A 237 17.79 12.58 0.80
C ALA A 237 18.53 12.06 2.05
N LYS A 238 18.77 10.74 2.14
CA LYS A 238 19.55 10.14 3.24
C LYS A 238 20.96 10.71 3.32
N ARG A 239 21.63 10.93 2.19
CA ARG A 239 22.97 11.53 2.15
C ARG A 239 22.99 12.98 2.64
N HIS A 240 21.94 13.73 2.37
CA HIS A 240 21.79 15.14 2.77
C HIS A 240 21.05 15.34 4.10
N ALA A 241 20.71 14.25 4.80
CA ALA A 241 19.89 14.27 6.02
C ALA A 241 18.55 15.03 5.85
N VAL A 242 17.98 14.96 4.65
CA VAL A 242 16.66 15.52 4.33
C VAL A 242 15.61 14.44 4.61
N PRO A 243 14.51 14.75 5.33
CA PRO A 243 13.45 13.78 5.58
C PRO A 243 12.78 13.37 4.27
N PHE A 244 12.64 12.06 4.08
CA PHE A 244 11.96 11.44 2.95
C PHE A 244 10.56 10.97 3.38
N VAL A 245 9.54 11.73 2.98
CA VAL A 245 8.15 11.53 3.36
C VAL A 245 7.37 10.90 2.22
N VAL A 246 6.67 9.82 2.53
CA VAL A 246 5.86 9.06 1.59
C VAL A 246 4.39 9.22 1.93
N LEU A 247 3.59 9.62 0.94
CA LEU A 247 2.14 9.64 1.04
C LEU A 247 1.60 8.30 0.53
N ALA A 248 0.86 7.59 1.37
CA ALA A 248 0.22 6.33 1.00
C ALA A 248 -1.14 6.17 1.68
N ALA A 249 -2.13 5.66 0.96
CA ALA A 249 -3.42 5.32 1.55
C ALA A 249 -3.43 3.86 2.02
N ILE A 250 -4.31 3.49 2.96
CA ILE A 250 -4.43 2.12 3.47
C ILE A 250 -4.60 1.08 2.35
N HIS A 251 -5.30 1.42 1.26
CA HIS A 251 -5.49 0.50 0.14
C HIS A 251 -4.21 0.17 -0.65
N GLN A 252 -3.13 0.93 -0.44
CA GLN A 252 -1.82 0.70 -1.04
C GLN A 252 -0.91 -0.16 -0.14
N LEU A 253 -1.30 -0.41 1.11
CA LEU A 253 -0.55 -1.26 2.05
C LEU A 253 -0.75 -2.73 1.71
N CYS A 254 0.29 -3.40 1.25
CA CYS A 254 0.25 -4.76 0.73
C CYS A 254 0.96 -5.74 1.69
N PRO A 255 0.30 -6.84 2.09
CA PRO A 255 0.90 -7.84 2.99
C PRO A 255 1.88 -8.78 2.27
N VAL A 256 2.46 -8.33 1.15
CA VAL A 256 3.40 -9.12 0.35
C VAL A 256 4.83 -8.67 0.67
N TYR A 257 5.74 -9.64 0.79
CA TYR A 257 7.13 -9.40 1.15
C TYR A 257 8.02 -9.20 -0.10
N SER A 258 9.10 -8.41 0.05
CA SER A 258 9.97 -7.97 -1.04
C SER A 258 10.81 -9.09 -1.67
N ASP A 259 10.99 -10.21 -0.99
CA ASP A 259 11.84 -11.31 -1.46
C ASP A 259 11.20 -12.11 -2.60
N ALA A 260 9.97 -11.77 -3.00
CA ALA A 260 9.36 -12.32 -4.20
C ALA A 260 10.01 -11.66 -5.45
N PRO A 261 10.85 -12.38 -6.21
CA PRO A 261 11.58 -11.82 -7.35
C PRO A 261 10.64 -11.26 -8.42
N ASP A 262 9.40 -11.74 -8.48
CA ASP A 262 8.41 -11.36 -9.47
C ASP A 262 7.78 -9.98 -9.23
N ILE A 263 7.88 -9.42 -8.01
CA ILE A 263 7.34 -8.08 -7.67
C ILE A 263 8.38 -7.00 -7.94
N VAL A 264 9.65 -7.34 -7.76
CA VAL A 264 10.80 -6.49 -8.12
C VAL A 264 11.09 -6.56 -9.62
N ARG A 265 10.59 -7.60 -10.31
CA ARG A 265 10.52 -7.70 -11.77
C ARG A 265 9.56 -6.66 -12.32
N ASN A 266 10.09 -5.47 -12.43
CA ASN A 266 9.55 -4.35 -13.16
C ASN A 266 9.67 -4.62 -14.67
N GLU A 267 9.02 -5.70 -15.13
CA GLU A 267 9.07 -6.16 -16.52
C GLU A 267 8.57 -5.01 -17.40
N GLY A 268 9.52 -4.53 -18.19
CA GLY A 268 9.58 -3.15 -18.65
C GLY A 268 8.34 -2.68 -19.38
N ARG A 269 8.06 -1.39 -19.22
CA ARG A 269 7.18 -0.66 -20.13
C ARG A 269 7.74 -0.69 -21.54
N LEU A 270 6.91 -0.27 -22.49
CA LEU A 270 7.26 -0.21 -23.90
C LEU A 270 8.53 0.64 -24.09
N ALA A 271 9.49 0.11 -24.85
CA ALA A 271 10.72 0.82 -25.21
C ALA A 271 10.43 2.10 -26.02
N SER A 272 9.29 2.19 -26.71
CA SER A 272 8.85 3.41 -27.41
C SER A 272 8.63 4.61 -26.51
N GLU A 273 8.40 4.41 -25.21
CA GLU A 273 8.29 5.54 -24.26
C GLU A 273 9.66 6.22 -24.07
N MET A 274 10.77 5.49 -24.27
CA MET A 274 12.14 6.00 -24.14
C MET A 274 12.77 6.38 -25.48
N LEU A 275 12.45 5.64 -26.54
CA LEU A 275 13.11 5.76 -27.85
C LEU A 275 12.11 5.96 -28.98
N ASN A 276 12.51 6.78 -29.95
CA ASN A 276 11.80 6.85 -31.22
C ASN A 276 12.26 5.71 -32.13
N TYR A 277 11.39 4.73 -32.41
CA TYR A 277 11.73 3.55 -33.22
C TYR A 277 12.34 3.88 -34.59
N GLY A 278 11.98 5.01 -35.20
CA GLY A 278 12.54 5.41 -36.50
C GLY A 278 14.04 5.70 -36.47
N GLU A 279 14.58 6.14 -35.33
CA GLU A 279 16.00 6.51 -35.19
C GLU A 279 16.90 5.33 -34.83
N PHE A 280 16.33 4.28 -34.24
CA PHE A 280 17.06 3.11 -33.73
C PHE A 280 16.76 1.83 -34.53
N SER A 281 16.13 1.96 -35.71
CA SER A 281 15.74 0.82 -36.53
C SER A 281 16.94 0.00 -37.04
N ASP A 282 18.09 0.65 -37.24
CA ASP A 282 19.32 0.07 -37.75
C ASP A 282 20.08 -0.80 -36.73
N CYS A 283 19.86 -0.56 -35.43
CA CYS A 283 20.54 -1.24 -34.33
C CYS A 283 19.66 -2.24 -33.58
N MET A 284 18.37 -2.29 -33.89
CA MET A 284 17.39 -3.26 -33.35
C MET A 284 17.30 -4.54 -34.19
N GLU A 285 17.69 -4.50 -35.47
CA GLU A 285 17.68 -5.65 -36.39
C GLU A 285 19.13 -6.10 -36.68
N SER A 286 19.59 -7.14 -36.01
CA SER A 286 20.88 -7.80 -36.30
C SER A 286 20.68 -8.92 -37.32
N GLU A 287 21.56 -9.03 -38.32
CA GLU A 287 21.55 -10.13 -39.31
C GLU A 287 21.72 -11.53 -38.66
N ASP A 288 22.31 -11.61 -37.46
CA ASP A 288 22.61 -12.85 -36.72
C ASP A 288 21.51 -13.28 -35.71
N GLY A 289 20.35 -12.60 -35.70
CA GLY A 289 19.16 -13.04 -34.95
C GLY A 289 19.07 -12.64 -33.47
N GLU A 290 20.11 -12.03 -32.87
CA GLU A 290 20.09 -11.51 -31.49
C GLU A 290 20.39 -10.00 -31.47
N PRO A 291 19.46 -9.14 -31.02
CA PRO A 291 19.63 -7.70 -31.08
C PRO A 291 20.82 -7.25 -30.22
N LEU A 292 21.72 -6.44 -30.81
CA LEU A 292 22.87 -5.86 -30.11
C LEU A 292 22.45 -4.81 -29.06
N LEU A 293 21.26 -4.23 -29.22
CA LEU A 293 20.70 -3.21 -28.35
C LEU A 293 19.52 -3.79 -27.57
N GLN A 294 19.64 -3.84 -26.24
CA GLN A 294 18.53 -4.15 -25.35
C GLN A 294 18.10 -2.89 -24.61
N VAL A 295 16.81 -2.57 -24.68
CA VAL A 295 16.23 -1.38 -24.05
C VAL A 295 15.33 -1.81 -22.91
N LEU A 296 15.63 -1.33 -21.71
CA LEU A 296 14.88 -1.64 -20.50
C LEU A 296 14.25 -0.35 -19.96
N ASN A 297 12.92 -0.36 -19.84
CA ASN A 297 12.14 0.76 -19.30
C ASN A 297 11.43 0.34 -18.00
N PRO A 298 12.13 0.36 -16.86
CA PRO A 298 11.51 0.10 -15.58
C PRO A 298 10.45 1.17 -15.23
N ALA A 299 9.23 0.75 -14.88
CA ALA A 299 8.15 1.65 -14.47
C ALA A 299 8.25 2.15 -13.02
N PHE A 300 8.68 1.29 -12.08
CA PHE A 300 8.71 1.54 -10.64
C PHE A 300 10.06 1.18 -9.99
N ASP A 301 10.43 1.92 -8.95
CA ASP A 301 11.55 1.56 -8.10
C ASP A 301 11.07 0.98 -6.77
N TYR A 302 11.86 0.06 -6.22
CA TYR A 302 11.73 -0.37 -4.83
C TYR A 302 12.64 0.48 -3.94
N ILE A 303 12.04 1.11 -2.93
CA ILE A 303 12.72 1.92 -1.92
C ILE A 303 12.74 1.10 -0.62
N PRO A 304 13.93 0.76 -0.09
CA PRO A 304 14.00 0.01 1.15
C PRO A 304 13.51 0.86 2.34
N PRO A 305 12.94 0.22 3.38
CA PRO A 305 12.33 0.92 4.53
C PRO A 305 13.31 1.85 5.26
N GLU A 306 14.60 1.53 5.24
CA GLU A 306 15.66 2.33 5.87
C GLU A 306 15.96 3.70 5.20
N LEU A 307 15.35 3.99 4.05
CA LEU A 307 15.40 5.30 3.41
C LEU A 307 14.14 6.13 3.68
N VAL A 308 13.07 5.50 4.17
CA VAL A 308 11.79 6.17 4.42
C VAL A 308 11.79 6.78 5.81
N SER A 309 11.64 8.10 5.89
CA SER A 309 11.61 8.81 7.18
C SER A 309 10.23 8.84 7.81
N LEU A 310 9.18 9.00 6.99
CA LEU A 310 7.80 9.10 7.47
C LEU A 310 6.83 8.59 6.41
N LEU A 311 5.83 7.82 6.84
CA LEU A 311 4.69 7.42 6.03
C LEU A 311 3.43 8.16 6.51
N VAL A 312 2.79 8.93 5.63
CA VAL A 312 1.55 9.65 5.92
C VAL A 312 0.39 8.88 5.32
N THR A 313 -0.49 8.39 6.19
CA THR A 313 -1.70 7.61 5.83
C THR A 313 -2.98 8.30 6.30
N ASP A 314 -4.13 7.78 5.86
CA ASP A 314 -5.50 8.12 6.27
C ASP A 314 -5.85 7.60 7.67
N GLY A 315 -5.33 6.43 8.06
CA GLY A 315 -5.52 5.85 9.41
C GLY A 315 -4.88 6.66 10.56
N THR A 316 -5.31 6.42 11.82
CA THR A 316 -4.75 7.08 13.01
C THR A 316 -3.23 6.88 13.07
N PHE A 317 -2.51 7.98 13.32
CA PHE A 317 -1.05 8.10 13.36
C PHE A 317 -0.29 6.82 13.75
N SER A 318 0.55 6.34 12.84
CA SER A 318 1.78 5.64 13.23
C SER A 318 2.94 6.42 12.65
N SER A 319 3.59 7.21 13.52
CA SER A 319 4.93 7.68 13.24
C SER A 319 5.80 6.45 12.99
N VAL A 320 6.28 6.31 11.77
CA VAL A 320 7.41 5.46 11.43
C VAL A 320 8.66 6.15 11.99
N ASN A 321 8.83 6.15 13.31
CA ASN A 321 9.91 6.91 13.97
C ASN A 321 11.28 6.29 13.65
N PHE A 322 12.01 6.91 12.72
CA PHE A 322 13.45 6.77 12.55
C PHE A 322 14.18 8.00 13.15
N GLY A 323 14.70 7.90 14.38
CA GLY A 323 15.80 8.76 14.92
C GLY A 323 15.45 9.96 15.86
N PRO A 324 16.39 10.42 16.72
CA PRO A 324 16.11 11.12 17.98
C PRO A 324 16.13 12.65 17.90
N VAL A 325 15.31 13.32 18.73
CA VAL A 325 15.49 14.74 19.09
C VAL A 325 16.58 14.84 20.17
N ILE A 326 17.76 15.32 19.80
CA ILE A 326 18.86 15.61 20.74
C ILE A 326 18.56 16.90 21.52
N GLY A 327 18.47 16.79 22.85
CA GLY A 327 18.82 17.83 23.83
C GLY A 327 20.08 17.43 24.59
N PRO A 328 20.86 18.36 25.18
CA PRO A 328 22.31 18.21 25.34
C PRO A 328 22.70 17.34 26.55
N GLY A 329 23.52 16.30 26.32
CA GLY A 329 24.28 15.61 27.36
C GLY A 329 24.59 14.13 27.07
N CYS A 330 25.88 13.83 26.85
CA CYS A 330 26.52 12.51 26.86
C CYS A 330 26.34 11.52 25.67
N CYS A 331 27.39 11.48 24.85
CA CYS A 331 28.21 10.33 24.41
C CYS A 331 27.58 8.94 24.09
N GLN A 332 27.75 8.56 22.82
CA GLN A 332 28.04 7.22 22.26
C GLN A 332 27.03 6.08 22.43
N VAL A 333 26.33 5.71 21.34
CA VAL A 333 26.52 4.50 20.51
C VAL A 333 25.47 4.54 19.38
N ILE A 334 25.91 4.30 18.14
CA ILE A 334 25.08 4.15 16.93
C ILE A 334 24.68 2.67 16.87
N ASP A 335 23.40 2.33 16.76
CA ASP A 335 22.92 1.09 16.12
C ASP A 335 21.40 1.06 15.88
N VAL A 336 21.02 0.17 14.96
CA VAL A 336 19.83 -0.03 14.07
C VAL A 336 18.41 -0.08 14.71
N ILE A 337 17.40 0.36 13.93
CA ILE A 337 15.93 0.50 14.19
C ILE A 337 15.16 -0.86 14.08
N PRO A 338 13.87 -1.00 14.51
CA PRO A 338 12.72 -0.76 13.61
C PRO A 338 11.39 -0.25 14.27
N VAL A 339 10.41 0.03 13.41
CA VAL A 339 9.15 0.76 13.60
C VAL A 339 7.94 -0.14 13.89
N ALA A 340 6.99 0.37 14.67
CA ALA A 340 5.63 -0.18 14.85
C ALA A 340 4.58 0.58 14.02
N VAL A 341 3.71 -0.16 13.31
CA VAL A 341 2.45 0.35 12.74
C VAL A 341 1.32 -0.39 13.45
N VAL A 342 0.57 0.31 14.30
CA VAL A 342 -0.65 -0.21 14.94
C VAL A 342 -1.82 0.59 14.40
N LEU A 343 -2.61 -0.02 13.52
CA LEU A 343 -3.94 0.48 13.18
C LEU A 343 -4.96 -0.29 14.03
N ARG A 344 -5.85 0.43 14.75
CA ARG A 344 -6.95 -0.21 15.48
C ARG A 344 -7.80 -1.04 14.50
N ASN A 345 -8.03 -2.30 14.84
CA ASN A 345 -8.87 -3.30 14.17
C ASN A 345 -8.38 -3.89 12.83
N ASP A 346 -7.23 -3.47 12.30
CA ASP A 346 -6.58 -4.10 11.14
C ASP A 346 -5.21 -4.66 11.51
N VAL A 347 -5.12 -5.99 11.68
CA VAL A 347 -3.89 -6.69 12.04
C VAL A 347 -2.88 -6.62 10.89
N ILE A 348 -1.78 -5.89 11.11
CA ILE A 348 -0.49 -6.06 10.41
C ILE A 348 0.59 -5.93 11.48
N ALA A 349 1.30 -7.01 11.79
CA ALA A 349 2.38 -7.00 12.77
C ALA A 349 3.74 -6.80 12.07
N VAL A 350 4.56 -5.88 12.60
CA VAL A 350 6.03 -5.93 12.44
C VAL A 350 6.65 -5.54 13.78
N GLN A 351 7.50 -6.44 14.31
CA GLN A 351 8.26 -6.32 15.55
C GLN A 351 9.75 -6.35 15.22
N GLN A 352 10.54 -5.47 15.83
CA GLN A 352 11.85 -5.84 16.38
C GLN A 352 12.25 -4.82 17.45
N GLU A 353 12.86 -5.28 18.53
CA GLU A 353 13.74 -4.49 19.38
C GLU A 353 15.00 -5.33 19.59
N THR A 354 16.15 -4.68 19.67
CA THR A 354 17.24 -5.15 20.52
C THR A 354 17.87 -3.98 21.24
N CYS A 355 17.67 -3.91 22.55
CA CYS A 355 18.64 -3.34 23.48
C CYS A 355 19.38 -4.50 24.13
N ALA A 356 20.68 -4.63 23.87
CA ALA A 356 21.54 -5.57 24.57
C ALA A 356 22.01 -4.94 25.87
N THR A 357 21.49 -5.40 27.01
CA THR A 357 22.27 -5.42 28.25
C THR A 357 22.02 -6.75 28.98
N GLU A 358 23.12 -7.46 29.16
CA GLU A 358 23.37 -8.54 30.11
C GLU A 358 22.34 -9.67 30.25
N GLY A 359 22.59 -10.76 29.51
CA GLY A 359 22.49 -12.11 30.06
C GLY A 359 21.12 -12.57 30.57
N ALA A 360 20.14 -12.74 29.68
CA ALA A 360 19.03 -13.66 29.93
C ALA A 360 18.47 -14.16 28.59
N TYR A 361 18.38 -15.49 28.45
CA TYR A 361 17.69 -16.14 27.35
C TYR A 361 16.19 -15.82 27.43
N SER A 362 15.59 -15.28 26.36
CA SER A 362 14.14 -15.13 26.26
C SER A 362 13.64 -15.68 24.92
N HIS A 363 12.66 -16.57 25.01
CA HIS A 363 12.03 -17.28 23.91
C HIS A 363 11.17 -16.36 23.01
N TRP A 364 11.14 -16.73 21.73
CA TRP A 364 10.34 -16.11 20.68
C TRP A 364 8.92 -16.68 20.68
N ALA A 365 7.90 -15.82 20.56
CA ALA A 365 6.54 -16.25 20.25
C ALA A 365 6.00 -15.39 19.11
N VAL A 366 5.84 -15.99 17.93
CA VAL A 366 5.11 -15.40 16.81
C VAL A 366 3.64 -15.79 17.00
N VAL A 367 2.76 -14.81 17.21
CA VAL A 367 1.32 -15.06 17.22
C VAL A 367 0.81 -14.90 15.79
N ILE A 368 0.72 -16.02 15.08
CA ILE A 368 -0.02 -16.14 13.83
C ILE A 368 -1.48 -16.44 14.21
N ALA A 369 -2.37 -15.48 14.07
CA ALA A 369 -3.80 -15.77 14.07
C ALA A 369 -4.22 -16.10 12.63
N GLU A 370 -4.00 -17.35 12.21
CA GLU A 370 -4.73 -17.90 11.08
C GLU A 370 -5.76 -18.90 11.65
N SER A 371 -7.01 -18.67 11.27
CA SER A 371 -8.16 -19.47 11.66
C SER A 371 -8.00 -20.89 11.12
N GLN A 372 -7.47 -21.81 11.92
CA GLN A 372 -8.00 -23.16 12.13
C GLN A 372 -7.24 -23.85 13.27
N ASN A 373 -7.99 -24.57 14.10
CA ASN A 373 -7.52 -25.41 15.20
C ASN A 373 -6.30 -26.26 14.81
N GLN A 374 -5.09 -25.83 15.20
CA GLN A 374 -4.08 -26.67 15.84
C GLN A 374 -2.88 -25.79 16.24
N VAL A 375 -2.71 -25.61 17.55
CA VAL A 375 -1.47 -25.08 18.12
C VAL A 375 -0.42 -26.17 17.99
N LEU A 376 0.41 -26.11 16.95
CA LEU A 376 1.66 -26.87 16.91
C LEU A 376 2.72 -26.13 17.72
N LEU A 377 2.69 -26.34 19.03
CA LEU A 377 3.86 -26.17 19.88
C LEU A 377 4.81 -27.35 19.61
N GLY A 378 5.94 -27.06 18.98
CA GLY A 378 7.11 -27.94 18.98
C GLY A 378 7.55 -28.45 17.61
N ALA A 379 8.67 -27.91 17.13
CA ALA A 379 9.66 -28.68 16.37
C ALA A 379 11.04 -27.99 16.52
N ASP A 380 12.00 -28.77 17.00
CA ASP A 380 13.38 -28.42 17.35
C ASP A 380 14.19 -27.79 16.20
N PHE A 381 14.71 -26.58 16.43
CA PHE A 381 15.74 -25.95 15.60
C PHE A 381 17.16 -26.42 16.01
N ALA A 382 17.39 -27.73 16.01
CA ALA A 382 18.70 -28.32 16.30
C ALA A 382 19.45 -28.86 15.05
N ALA A 383 18.86 -28.79 13.85
CA ALA A 383 19.44 -29.39 12.64
C ALA A 383 19.63 -28.39 11.50
N LEU A 384 20.53 -27.42 11.67
CA LEU A 384 21.17 -26.65 10.59
C LEU A 384 22.45 -25.99 11.13
N ARG A 385 23.37 -26.83 11.61
CA ARG A 385 24.80 -26.53 11.69
C ARG A 385 25.55 -27.71 11.05
N SER A 386 25.81 -27.59 9.76
CA SER A 386 26.95 -28.20 9.06
C SER A 386 27.24 -27.38 7.83
#